data_AF-A0A7W7RE91-F1
#
_entry.id   AF-A0A7W7RE91-F1
#
_cell.length_a   1.000
_cell.length_b   1.000
_cell.length_c   1.000
_cell.angle_alpha   90.00
_cell.angle_beta   90.00
_cell.angle_gamma   90.00
#
_symmetry.space_group_name_H-M   'P 1'
#
loop_
_entity.id
_entity.type
_entity.pdbx_description
1 polymer ?
#
loop_
_entity_poly.entity_id
_entity_poly.type
_entity_poly.pdbx_seq_one_letter_code
_entity_poly.pdbx_strand_id
1 'polypeptide(L)'
;MTMKWQEFADEAPELAAGIRARFEAATHHVLATLRANGAPRVSGTEVQYKDPDLWIGSMPGAVKARDLQRDGRFALHAHPGDPDGGSMAEGDAKLSGVAVEADEDAKRAAFQEGDVPHAFRLLLTGAVLTSVETDQLVIRSWHEGKGVSEVRRS
;
A
#
# COMPACT_ATOMS: atom_id res chain seq x y z
N MET A 1 -5.88 -3.46 -15.55
CA MET A 1 -4.60 -2.79 -15.81
C MET A 1 -4.03 -2.47 -14.41
N THR A 2 -2.99 -1.65 -14.24
CA THR A 2 -2.45 -1.28 -12.91
C THR A 2 -1.98 0.18 -12.96
N MET A 3 -2.18 0.96 -11.90
CA MET A 3 -1.89 2.41 -11.90
C MET A 3 -0.83 2.81 -10.87
N LYS A 4 -0.08 3.88 -11.16
CA LYS A 4 0.84 4.51 -10.21
C LYS A 4 0.06 5.20 -9.10
N TRP A 5 0.77 5.54 -8.02
CA TRP A 5 0.18 6.29 -6.91
C TRP A 5 -0.39 7.63 -7.35
N GLN A 6 0.36 8.41 -8.13
CA GLN A 6 -0.10 9.72 -8.59
C GLN A 6 -1.39 9.62 -9.42
N GLU A 7 -1.50 8.63 -10.31
CA GLU A 7 -2.69 8.44 -11.14
C GLU A 7 -3.93 8.13 -10.27
N PHE A 8 -3.77 7.28 -9.26
CA PHE A 8 -4.81 7.06 -8.25
C PHE A 8 -5.14 8.34 -7.45
N ALA A 9 -4.13 9.09 -7.04
CA ALA A 9 -4.30 10.32 -6.28
C ALA A 9 -5.00 11.42 -7.10
N ASP A 10 -4.76 11.48 -8.41
CA ASP A 10 -5.44 12.40 -9.32
C ASP A 10 -6.92 11.99 -9.52
N GLU A 11 -7.22 10.69 -9.57
CA GLU A 11 -8.60 10.19 -9.69
C GLU A 11 -9.41 10.32 -8.39
N ALA A 12 -8.78 10.17 -7.24
CA ALA A 12 -9.45 10.08 -5.94
C ALA A 12 -8.70 10.86 -4.84
N PRO A 13 -8.57 12.19 -4.95
CA PRO A 13 -7.66 12.99 -4.13
C PRO A 13 -7.95 12.93 -2.63
N GLU A 14 -9.22 12.99 -2.21
CA GLU A 14 -9.60 12.92 -0.80
C GLU A 14 -9.29 11.55 -0.18
N LEU A 15 -9.59 10.47 -0.93
CA LEU A 15 -9.30 9.11 -0.50
C LEU A 15 -7.79 8.85 -0.42
N ALA A 16 -7.05 9.31 -1.43
CA ALA A 16 -5.59 9.20 -1.45
C ALA A 16 -4.94 9.96 -0.31
N ALA A 17 -5.43 11.16 0.02
CA ALA A 17 -4.95 11.94 1.16
C ALA A 17 -5.18 11.20 2.49
N GLY A 18 -6.38 10.68 2.72
CA GLY A 18 -6.68 9.91 3.94
C GLY A 18 -5.84 8.62 4.06
N ILE A 19 -5.66 7.89 2.96
CA ILE A 19 -4.81 6.70 2.93
C ILE A 19 -3.34 7.07 3.20
N ARG A 20 -2.84 8.13 2.57
CA ARG A 20 -1.47 8.59 2.78
C ARG A 20 -1.22 8.96 4.23
N ALA A 21 -2.13 9.71 4.86
CA ALA A 21 -2.04 10.05 6.28
C ALA A 21 -1.89 8.80 7.17
N ARG A 22 -2.64 7.72 6.88
CA ARG A 22 -2.53 6.45 7.61
C ARG A 22 -1.21 5.72 7.42
N PHE A 23 -0.61 5.80 6.24
CA PHE A 23 0.73 5.26 6.00
C PHE A 23 1.83 6.12 6.62
N GLU A 24 1.66 7.44 6.70
CA GLU A 24 2.65 8.35 7.30
C GLU A 24 2.60 8.36 8.85
N ALA A 25 1.48 7.96 9.45
CA ALA A 25 1.29 7.93 10.90
C ALA A 25 2.15 6.87 11.63
N ALA A 26 2.71 5.88 10.93
CA ALA A 26 3.53 4.83 11.52
C ALA A 26 4.57 4.29 10.53
N THR A 27 5.76 3.94 11.00
CA THR A 27 6.83 3.42 10.13
C THR A 27 6.52 2.04 9.55
N HIS A 28 5.86 1.17 10.32
CA HIS A 28 5.74 -0.25 10.00
C HIS A 28 4.32 -0.69 9.67
N HIS A 29 4.17 -1.37 8.54
CA HIS A 29 2.91 -1.83 7.97
C HIS A 29 2.95 -3.33 7.69
N VAL A 30 1.79 -3.92 7.38
CA VAL A 30 1.65 -5.34 7.10
C VAL A 30 1.51 -5.57 5.60
N LEU A 31 2.50 -6.22 5.00
CA LEU A 31 2.50 -6.65 3.61
C LEU A 31 2.11 -8.13 3.51
N ALA A 32 1.07 -8.42 2.73
CA ALA A 32 0.68 -9.75 2.32
C ALA A 32 1.18 -10.07 0.90
N THR A 33 1.77 -11.24 0.71
CA THR A 33 2.33 -11.76 -0.56
C THR A 33 1.93 -13.22 -0.77
N LEU A 34 2.18 -13.75 -1.98
CA LEU A 34 1.89 -15.15 -2.32
C LEU A 34 3.17 -15.99 -2.32
N ARG A 35 3.13 -17.09 -1.56
CA ARG A 35 4.19 -18.11 -1.57
C ARG A 35 4.19 -18.88 -2.88
N ALA A 36 5.23 -19.68 -3.13
CA ALA A 36 5.32 -20.57 -4.30
C ALA A 36 4.10 -21.49 -4.50
N ASN A 37 3.48 -21.92 -3.40
CA ASN A 37 2.30 -22.76 -3.39
C ASN A 37 0.97 -21.98 -3.38
N GLY A 38 1.01 -20.66 -3.57
CA GLY A 38 -0.15 -19.78 -3.55
C GLY A 38 -0.70 -19.42 -2.17
N ALA A 39 -0.15 -19.97 -1.08
CA ALA A 39 -0.61 -19.63 0.27
C ALA A 39 -0.17 -18.19 0.64
N PRO A 40 -0.98 -17.44 1.41
CA PRO A 40 -0.61 -16.09 1.83
C PRO A 40 0.56 -16.10 2.83
N ARG A 41 1.39 -15.05 2.77
CA ARG A 41 2.40 -14.72 3.77
C ARG A 41 2.27 -13.26 4.17
N VAL A 42 2.29 -12.99 5.47
CA VAL A 42 2.40 -11.63 6.01
C VAL A 42 3.82 -11.33 6.47
N SER A 43 4.25 -10.08 6.33
CA SER A 43 5.54 -9.57 6.81
C SER A 43 5.46 -8.07 7.09
N GLY A 44 6.32 -7.57 7.97
CA GLY A 44 6.51 -6.12 8.15
C GLY A 44 7.17 -5.48 6.92
N THR A 45 6.72 -4.29 6.55
CA THR A 45 7.34 -3.44 5.52
C THR A 45 7.23 -1.97 5.89
N GLU A 46 8.05 -1.17 5.23
CA GLU A 46 8.00 0.29 5.24
C GLU A 46 7.58 0.76 3.85
N VAL A 47 6.86 1.88 3.80
CA VAL A 47 6.32 2.45 2.57
C VAL A 47 6.97 3.81 2.33
N GLN A 48 7.36 4.07 1.10
CA GLN A 48 7.99 5.32 0.72
C GLN A 48 7.24 5.96 -0.44
N TYR A 49 6.70 7.15 -0.21
CA TYR A 49 6.14 8.01 -1.25
C TYR A 49 7.29 8.73 -1.97
N LYS A 50 7.45 8.47 -3.27
CA LYS A 50 8.45 9.10 -4.11
C LYS A 50 7.81 9.42 -5.44
N ASP A 51 7.28 10.63 -5.55
CA ASP A 51 6.43 11.02 -6.67
C ASP A 51 7.09 10.69 -8.02
N PRO A 52 6.33 10.09 -8.96
CA PRO A 52 4.87 9.85 -8.92
C PRO A 52 4.46 8.49 -8.29
N ASP A 53 5.40 7.77 -7.69
CA ASP A 53 5.30 6.34 -7.40
C ASP A 53 5.25 6.06 -5.88
N LEU A 54 4.69 4.90 -5.53
CA LEU A 54 4.72 4.33 -4.18
C LEU A 54 5.69 3.14 -4.16
N TRP A 55 6.52 3.07 -3.13
CA TRP A 55 7.61 2.10 -3.06
C TRP A 55 7.65 1.31 -1.76
N ILE A 56 8.19 0.10 -1.85
CA ILE A 56 8.68 -0.66 -0.70
C ILE A 56 10.12 -1.12 -0.95
N GLY A 57 10.93 -1.09 0.10
CA GLY A 57 12.28 -1.66 0.11
C GLY A 57 12.30 -3.05 0.73
N SER A 58 13.31 -3.84 0.41
CA SER A 58 13.55 -5.11 1.09
C SER A 58 15.03 -5.46 1.20
N MET A 59 15.39 -6.00 2.36
CA MET A 59 16.74 -6.50 2.68
C MET A 59 17.15 -7.69 1.79
N PRO A 60 18.46 -7.94 1.60
CA PRO A 60 18.93 -9.09 0.84
C PRO A 60 18.41 -10.40 1.45
N GLY A 61 17.98 -11.33 0.59
CA GLY A 61 17.55 -12.66 1.03
C GLY A 61 16.21 -12.70 1.76
N ALA A 62 15.52 -11.56 1.94
CA ALA A 62 14.20 -11.52 2.53
C ALA A 62 13.19 -12.31 1.68
N VAL A 63 12.45 -13.21 2.33
CA VAL A 63 11.50 -14.10 1.64
C VAL A 63 10.34 -13.36 0.96
N LYS A 64 9.93 -12.19 1.48
CA LYS A 64 8.91 -11.34 0.84
C LYS A 64 9.36 -10.84 -0.54
N ALA A 65 10.65 -10.53 -0.72
CA ALA A 65 11.17 -10.12 -2.03
C ALA A 65 11.09 -11.26 -3.03
N ARG A 66 11.48 -12.49 -2.62
CA ARG A 66 11.35 -13.69 -3.47
C ARG A 66 9.91 -14.02 -3.82
N ASP A 67 8.99 -13.80 -2.89
CA ASP A 67 7.56 -13.99 -3.13
C ASP A 67 7.08 -12.98 -4.19
N LEU A 68 7.40 -11.69 -4.07
CA LEU A 68 7.05 -10.64 -5.05
C LEU A 68 7.71 -10.81 -6.42
N GLN A 69 8.97 -11.26 -6.47
CA GLN A 69 9.66 -11.58 -7.73
C GLN A 69 8.99 -12.71 -8.50
N ARG A 70 8.44 -13.69 -7.78
CA ARG A 70 7.71 -14.80 -8.39
C ARG A 70 6.29 -14.38 -8.79
N ASP A 71 5.60 -13.67 -7.91
CA ASP A 71 4.23 -13.21 -8.09
C ASP A 71 4.07 -11.85 -7.41
N GLY A 72 4.01 -10.79 -8.22
CA GLY A 72 3.97 -9.42 -7.73
C GLY A 72 2.67 -9.05 -7.00
N ARG A 73 1.65 -9.90 -6.99
CA ARG A 73 0.37 -9.58 -6.33
C ARG A 73 0.58 -9.37 -4.84
N PHE A 74 0.06 -8.25 -4.34
CA PHE A 74 0.14 -7.90 -2.93
C PHE A 74 -1.17 -7.35 -2.38
N ALA A 75 -1.31 -7.44 -1.07
CA ALA A 75 -2.17 -6.57 -0.28
C ALA A 75 -1.32 -5.91 0.81
N LEU A 76 -1.57 -4.64 1.08
CA LEU A 76 -0.82 -3.84 2.04
C LEU A 76 -1.80 -3.18 2.98
N HIS A 77 -1.60 -3.38 4.27
CA HIS A 77 -2.43 -2.85 5.32
C HIS A 77 -1.59 -1.85 6.11
N ALA A 78 -2.03 -0.59 6.15
CA ALA A 78 -1.43 0.43 7.01
C ALA A 78 -1.45 -0.05 8.47
N HIS A 79 -0.65 0.59 9.32
CA HIS A 79 -0.49 0.13 10.70
C HIS A 79 -1.87 0.02 11.38
N PRO A 80 -2.28 -1.17 11.84
CA PRO A 80 -3.64 -1.37 12.35
C PRO A 80 -3.81 -0.84 13.78
N GLY A 81 -2.70 -0.49 14.45
CA GLY A 81 -2.73 0.13 15.76
C GLY A 81 -3.24 1.56 15.69
N ASP A 82 -4.04 1.92 16.69
CA ASP A 82 -4.40 3.31 16.97
C ASP A 82 -3.41 3.86 18.03
N PRO A 83 -2.66 4.94 17.74
CA PRO A 83 -1.85 5.62 18.75
C PRO A 83 -2.67 6.06 19.97
N ASP A 84 -3.96 6.35 19.80
CA ASP A 84 -4.82 7.04 20.78
C ASP A 84 -5.91 6.14 21.42
N GLY A 85 -5.78 4.81 21.32
CA GLY A 85 -6.51 3.88 22.19
C GLY A 85 -7.89 3.39 21.72
N GLY A 86 -8.17 3.38 20.41
CA GLY A 86 -9.29 2.67 19.78
C GLY A 86 -10.28 3.52 18.99
N SER A 87 -9.99 4.80 18.76
CA SER A 87 -10.74 5.65 17.84
C SER A 87 -10.47 5.24 16.38
N MET A 88 -11.53 4.87 15.66
CA MET A 88 -11.48 4.65 14.20
C MET A 88 -11.64 5.96 13.41
N ALA A 89 -11.29 7.10 14.05
CA ALA A 89 -11.50 8.44 13.50
C ALA A 89 -10.60 8.68 12.27
N GLU A 90 -9.33 8.28 12.34
CA GLU A 90 -8.40 8.35 11.20
C GLU A 90 -8.62 7.21 10.20
N GLY A 91 -9.26 6.13 10.65
CA GLY A 91 -9.66 4.99 9.84
C GLY A 91 -8.55 3.96 9.57
N ASP A 92 -8.90 2.98 8.76
CA ASP A 92 -8.12 1.78 8.47
C ASP A 92 -7.89 1.66 6.96
N ALA A 93 -6.64 1.77 6.54
CA ALA A 93 -6.25 1.92 5.14
C ALA A 93 -5.60 0.66 4.57
N LYS A 94 -6.03 0.27 3.37
CA LYS A 94 -5.51 -0.88 2.62
C LYS A 94 -5.27 -0.52 1.15
N LEU A 95 -4.20 -1.08 0.60
CA LEU A 95 -3.87 -1.03 -0.82
C LEU A 95 -3.73 -2.44 -1.38
N SER A 96 -4.03 -2.63 -2.66
CA SER A 96 -3.85 -3.90 -3.35
C SER A 96 -3.40 -3.67 -4.78
N GLY A 97 -2.57 -4.56 -5.31
CA GLY A 97 -2.00 -4.35 -6.63
C GLY A 97 -0.89 -5.33 -6.98
N VAL A 98 0.00 -4.85 -7.85
CA VAL A 98 1.17 -5.59 -8.33
C VAL A 98 2.43 -4.79 -8.00
N ALA A 99 3.36 -5.42 -7.27
CA ALA A 99 4.68 -4.89 -7.02
C ALA A 99 5.60 -5.29 -8.17
N VAL A 100 6.32 -4.32 -8.72
CA VAL A 100 7.29 -4.51 -9.81
C VAL A 100 8.67 -4.16 -9.30
N GLU A 101 9.60 -5.10 -9.34
CA GLU A 101 10.98 -4.84 -8.95
C GLU A 101 11.61 -3.83 -9.92
N ALA A 102 12.23 -2.79 -9.36
CA ALA A 102 12.96 -1.81 -10.14
C ALA A 102 14.28 -2.38 -10.66
N ASP A 103 14.63 -1.99 -11.88
CA ASP A 103 15.98 -2.10 -12.38
C ASP A 103 16.91 -1.07 -11.69
N GLU A 104 18.20 -1.16 -11.97
CA GLU A 104 19.21 -0.29 -11.34
C GLU A 104 19.02 1.19 -11.69
N ASP A 105 18.46 1.52 -12.86
CA ASP A 105 18.22 2.89 -13.27
C ASP A 105 17.06 3.50 -12.46
N ALA A 106 15.96 2.77 -12.32
CA ALA A 106 14.83 3.16 -11.48
C ALA A 106 15.22 3.20 -9.99
N LYS A 107 16.07 2.30 -9.51
CA LYS A 107 16.62 2.36 -8.15
C LYS A 107 17.43 3.63 -7.93
N ARG A 108 18.38 3.96 -8.82
CA ARG A 108 19.20 5.20 -8.70
C ARG A 108 18.36 6.47 -8.76
N ALA A 109 17.24 6.46 -9.49
CA ALA A 109 16.33 7.60 -9.56
C ALA A 109 15.52 7.79 -8.26
N ALA A 110 15.15 6.69 -7.59
CA ALA A 110 14.29 6.72 -6.43
C ALA A 110 15.06 6.70 -5.09
N PHE A 111 16.22 6.05 -5.01
CA PHE A 111 16.95 5.78 -3.77
C PHE A 111 18.41 6.23 -3.88
N GLN A 112 19.05 6.47 -2.73
CA GLN A 112 20.50 6.71 -2.72
C GLN A 112 21.23 5.40 -2.97
N GLU A 113 22.42 5.47 -3.58
CA GLU A 113 23.20 4.30 -3.92
C GLU A 113 23.57 3.50 -2.65
N GLY A 114 23.19 2.22 -2.61
CA GLY A 114 23.40 1.34 -1.46
C GLY A 114 22.25 1.27 -0.45
N ASP A 115 21.17 2.04 -0.61
CA ASP A 115 20.04 2.09 0.35
C ASP A 115 19.26 0.77 0.45
N VAL A 116 18.90 0.17 -0.69
CA VAL A 116 17.97 -0.96 -0.73
C VAL A 116 18.33 -1.96 -1.84
N PRO A 117 18.72 -3.20 -1.50
CA PRO A 117 19.11 -4.19 -2.49
C PRO A 117 17.93 -4.64 -3.37
N HIS A 118 16.73 -4.71 -2.79
CA HIS A 118 15.48 -4.88 -3.53
C HIS A 118 14.59 -3.66 -3.32
N ALA A 119 14.08 -3.09 -4.42
CA ALA A 119 13.12 -2.01 -4.40
C ALA A 119 11.97 -2.36 -5.34
N PHE A 120 10.74 -2.26 -4.85
CA PHE A 120 9.55 -2.55 -5.64
C PHE A 120 8.67 -1.33 -5.72
N ARG A 121 8.29 -0.96 -6.95
CA ARG A 121 7.22 0.00 -7.21
C ARG A 121 5.88 -0.70 -7.08
N LEU A 122 4.96 -0.10 -6.34
CA LEU A 122 3.61 -0.60 -6.15
C LEU A 122 2.67 0.02 -7.18
N LEU A 123 2.17 -0.80 -8.10
CA LEU A 123 1.12 -0.42 -9.04
C LEU A 123 -0.23 -0.88 -8.48
N LEU A 124 -1.13 0.06 -8.25
CA LEU A 124 -2.41 -0.13 -7.57
C LEU A 124 -3.48 -0.68 -8.51
N THR A 125 -4.34 -1.51 -7.93
CA THR A 125 -5.59 -2.00 -8.53
C THR A 125 -6.80 -1.74 -7.63
N GLY A 126 -6.56 -1.48 -6.34
CA GLY A 126 -7.60 -1.08 -5.41
C GLY A 126 -7.02 -0.42 -4.16
N ALA A 127 -7.81 0.49 -3.60
CA ALA A 127 -7.49 1.25 -2.40
C ALA A 127 -8.76 1.35 -1.53
N VAL A 128 -8.62 1.16 -0.23
CA VAL A 128 -9.75 1.17 0.71
C VAL A 128 -9.38 1.97 1.95
N LEU A 129 -10.30 2.83 2.39
CA LEU A 129 -10.27 3.49 3.69
C LEU A 129 -11.58 3.21 4.42
N THR A 130 -11.48 2.65 5.62
CA THR A 130 -12.63 2.37 6.49
C THR A 130 -12.55 3.23 7.73
N SER A 131 -13.52 4.10 7.97
CA SER A 131 -13.57 5.01 9.12
C SER A 131 -14.93 4.93 9.82
N VAL A 132 -15.04 5.59 10.98
CA VAL A 132 -16.32 5.83 11.65
C VAL A 132 -16.68 7.31 11.55
N GLU A 133 -17.84 7.61 10.96
CA GLU A 133 -18.40 8.97 10.85
C GLU A 133 -19.78 8.98 11.51
N THR A 134 -19.96 9.78 12.58
CA THR A 134 -21.26 9.95 13.26
C THR A 134 -21.93 8.60 13.57
N ASP A 135 -21.20 7.71 14.24
CA ASP A 135 -21.63 6.35 14.60
C ASP A 135 -21.93 5.39 13.44
N GLN A 136 -21.54 5.73 12.20
CA GLN A 136 -21.63 4.84 11.05
C GLN A 136 -20.25 4.39 10.57
N LEU A 137 -20.13 3.11 10.23
CA LEU A 137 -18.98 2.60 9.50
C LEU A 137 -19.05 3.07 8.05
N VAL A 138 -18.07 3.86 7.62
CA VAL A 138 -17.95 4.37 6.25
C VAL A 138 -16.79 3.68 5.57
N ILE A 139 -17.06 3.00 4.47
CA ILE A 139 -16.06 2.28 3.67
C ILE A 139 -15.98 2.95 2.31
N ARG A 140 -14.89 3.69 2.07
CA ARG A 140 -14.56 4.25 0.75
C ARG A 140 -13.60 3.33 0.05
N SER A 141 -13.96 2.92 -1.17
CA SER A 141 -13.16 2.00 -1.98
C SER A 141 -12.98 2.56 -3.37
N TRP A 142 -11.74 2.64 -3.83
CA TRP A 142 -11.39 2.89 -5.21
C TRP A 142 -10.93 1.58 -5.87
N HIS A 143 -11.36 1.36 -7.10
CA HIS A 143 -10.86 0.30 -7.95
C HIS A 143 -10.51 0.85 -9.32
N GLU A 144 -9.41 0.36 -9.86
CA GLU A 144 -8.97 0.72 -11.20
C GLU A 144 -10.08 0.47 -12.23
N GLY A 145 -10.36 1.48 -13.06
CA GLY A 145 -11.40 1.43 -14.08
C GLY A 145 -12.85 1.51 -13.57
N LYS A 146 -13.06 1.60 -12.25
CA LYS A 146 -14.39 1.75 -11.62
C LYS A 146 -14.53 3.02 -10.80
N GLY A 147 -13.42 3.66 -10.44
CA GLY A 147 -13.42 4.87 -9.61
C GLY A 147 -13.80 4.59 -8.16
N VAL A 148 -14.23 5.64 -7.46
CA VAL A 148 -14.58 5.60 -6.04
C VAL A 148 -16.02 5.14 -5.83
N SER A 149 -16.21 4.31 -4.80
CA SER A 149 -17.50 3.90 -4.26
C SER A 149 -17.50 4.07 -2.74
N GLU A 150 -18.67 4.32 -2.16
CA GLU A 150 -18.85 4.47 -0.72
C GLU A 150 -19.98 3.56 -0.23
N VAL A 151 -19.75 2.87 0.88
CA VAL A 151 -20.77 2.07 1.59
C VAL A 151 -20.81 2.53 3.04
N ARG A 152 -22.02 2.82 3.54
CA ARG A 152 -22.28 3.16 4.94
C ARG A 152 -23.02 2.03 5.63
N ARG A 153 -22.63 1.68 6.86
CA ARG A 153 -23.26 0.64 7.70
C ARG A 153 -23.46 1.15 9.12
N SER A 154 -24.57 0.74 9.72
CA SER A 154 -24.94 0.98 11.12
C SER A 154 -24.80 -0.29 11.95
#